data_AF-A0A258WZ30-F1
#
_entry.id   AF-A0A258WZ30-F1
#
_cell.length_a   1.000
_cell.length_b   1.000
_cell.length_c   1.000
_cell.angle_alpha   90.00
_cell.angle_beta   90.00
_cell.angle_gamma   90.00
#
_symmetry.space_group_name_H-M   'P 1'
#
loop_
_entity.id
_entity.type
_entity.pdbx_description
1 polymer ?
#
loop_
_entity_poly.entity_id
_entity_poly.type
_entity_poly.pdbx_seq_one_letter_code
_entity_poly.pdbx_strand_id
1 'polypeptide(L)'
;MTKQLFLFIKILFITLIQISAIQQSIAADILRANADSLALYQTQNLIIQKISNHTYTHISFLKTIDFGNVACNGMIVVNQNEAIIFDTPSDNKGAEELINYVTKTLKCKIKAIIPTHFHNDCVGGLEKFNEYKIPAYASAKTIELLNQHGLKFSKPINSFDKEFSIKIGHKKVYAAYFGEGHTRDNIIGYFPEDNAIFGGCLIKESGASKGFLGDANINTWSETVRKIKQTYPEAKIVIPGHGKWGGTELFDYTIKLFDLTKTP
;
A
#
# COMPACT_ATOMS: atom_id res chain seq x y z
N MET A 1 36.68 -32.16 -29.74
CA MET A 1 35.76 -32.24 -28.57
C MET A 1 35.18 -30.87 -28.16
N THR A 2 35.02 -29.92 -29.09
CA THR A 2 34.73 -28.52 -28.73
C THR A 2 33.36 -28.05 -29.23
N LYS A 3 33.00 -28.25 -30.51
CA LYS A 3 31.71 -27.73 -31.03
C LYS A 3 30.45 -28.41 -30.47
N GLN A 4 30.47 -29.74 -30.28
CA GLN A 4 29.33 -30.46 -29.70
C GLN A 4 29.11 -30.09 -28.23
N LEU A 5 30.17 -30.01 -27.42
CA LEU A 5 30.06 -29.63 -26.00
C LEU A 5 29.51 -28.20 -25.82
N PHE A 6 29.95 -27.25 -26.66
CA PHE A 6 29.40 -25.88 -26.68
C PHE A 6 27.93 -25.84 -27.11
N LEU A 7 27.51 -26.70 -28.03
CA LEU A 7 26.11 -26.80 -28.46
C LEU A 7 25.23 -27.37 -27.34
N PHE A 8 25.70 -28.40 -26.63
CA PHE A 8 25.00 -28.97 -25.47
C PHE A 8 24.84 -27.95 -24.33
N ILE A 9 25.89 -27.17 -24.01
CA ILE A 9 25.82 -26.14 -22.98
C ILE A 9 24.83 -25.03 -23.37
N LYS A 10 24.81 -24.60 -24.65
CA LYS A 10 23.84 -23.60 -25.13
C LYS A 10 22.39 -24.10 -25.03
N ILE A 11 22.13 -25.35 -25.39
CA ILE A 11 20.79 -25.95 -25.30
C ILE A 11 20.36 -26.05 -23.82
N LEU A 12 21.26 -26.45 -22.93
CA LEU A 12 20.98 -26.52 -21.49
C LEU A 12 20.68 -25.13 -20.91
N PHE A 13 21.40 -24.09 -21.36
CA PHE A 13 21.19 -22.72 -20.90
C PHE A 13 19.86 -22.13 -21.41
N ILE A 14 19.51 -22.38 -22.67
CA ILE A 14 18.24 -21.93 -23.27
C ILE A 14 17.05 -22.61 -22.58
N THR A 15 17.15 -23.92 -22.32
CA THR A 15 16.10 -24.66 -21.62
C THR A 15 15.93 -24.18 -20.19
N LEU A 16 17.01 -23.89 -19.45
CA LEU A 16 16.95 -23.29 -18.11
C LEU A 16 16.25 -21.92 -18.11
N ILE A 17 16.57 -21.04 -19.08
CA ILE A 17 15.91 -19.74 -19.21
C ILE A 17 14.42 -19.91 -19.51
N GLN A 18 14.06 -20.80 -20.44
CA GLN A 18 12.66 -21.07 -20.76
C GLN A 18 11.90 -21.64 -19.56
N ILE A 19 12.49 -22.56 -18.79
CA ILE A 19 11.89 -23.10 -17.56
C ILE A 19 11.68 -21.98 -16.54
N SER A 20 12.66 -21.09 -16.33
CA SER A 20 12.51 -19.96 -15.39
C SER A 20 11.43 -18.95 -15.81
N ALA A 21 11.31 -18.67 -17.11
CA ALA A 21 10.30 -17.75 -17.64
C ALA A 21 8.90 -18.37 -17.53
N ILE A 22 8.76 -19.66 -17.79
CA ILE A 22 7.53 -20.41 -17.59
C ILE A 22 7.17 -20.45 -16.09
N GLN A 23 8.13 -20.65 -15.19
CA GLN A 23 7.88 -20.60 -13.74
C GLN A 23 7.43 -19.21 -13.27
N GLN A 24 8.02 -18.13 -13.78
CA GLN A 24 7.56 -16.77 -13.49
C GLN A 24 6.17 -16.46 -14.06
N SER A 25 5.87 -16.91 -15.28
CA SER A 25 4.53 -16.79 -15.88
C SER A 25 3.50 -17.54 -15.06
N ILE A 26 3.76 -18.81 -14.71
CA ILE A 26 2.87 -19.63 -13.89
C ILE A 26 2.67 -19.00 -12.51
N ALA A 27 3.73 -18.47 -11.88
CA ALA A 27 3.59 -17.76 -10.61
C ALA A 27 2.72 -16.51 -10.73
N ALA A 28 2.90 -15.72 -11.80
CA ALA A 28 2.08 -14.55 -12.09
C ALA A 28 0.61 -14.92 -12.39
N ASP A 29 0.38 -16.02 -13.11
CA ASP A 29 -0.95 -16.53 -13.45
C ASP A 29 -1.65 -17.15 -12.22
N ILE A 30 -0.91 -17.80 -11.31
CA ILE A 30 -1.43 -18.28 -10.02
C ILE A 30 -1.73 -17.11 -9.07
N LEU A 31 -0.88 -16.07 -9.04
CA LEU A 31 -1.15 -14.85 -8.29
C LEU A 31 -2.38 -14.12 -8.82
N ARG A 32 -2.53 -14.04 -10.16
CA ARG A 32 -3.73 -13.53 -10.82
C ARG A 32 -4.96 -14.37 -10.51
N ALA A 33 -4.90 -15.69 -10.66
CA ALA A 33 -6.04 -16.57 -10.40
C ALA A 33 -6.49 -16.56 -8.92
N ASN A 34 -5.55 -16.46 -7.97
CA ASN A 34 -5.89 -16.31 -6.56
C ASN A 34 -6.48 -14.92 -6.25
N ALA A 35 -5.97 -13.86 -6.89
CA ALA A 35 -6.55 -12.53 -6.82
C ALA A 35 -7.97 -12.50 -7.43
N ASP A 36 -8.19 -13.17 -8.56
CA ASP A 36 -9.48 -13.27 -9.26
C ASP A 36 -10.55 -13.98 -8.40
N SER A 37 -10.16 -14.95 -7.55
CA SER A 37 -11.11 -15.66 -6.67
C SER A 37 -11.62 -14.84 -5.47
N LEU A 38 -10.94 -13.73 -5.13
CA LEU A 38 -11.24 -12.83 -4.02
C LEU A 38 -11.53 -11.39 -4.45
N ALA A 39 -11.27 -11.05 -5.72
CA ALA A 39 -11.53 -9.73 -6.28
C ALA A 39 -13.02 -9.54 -6.49
N LEU A 40 -13.59 -8.53 -5.81
CA LEU A 40 -14.96 -8.09 -6.07
C LEU A 40 -15.05 -7.17 -7.29
N TYR A 41 -13.91 -6.64 -7.75
CA TYR A 41 -13.80 -5.74 -8.88
C TYR A 41 -12.38 -5.75 -9.43
N GLN A 42 -12.26 -5.74 -10.76
CA GLN A 42 -10.98 -5.80 -11.43
C GLN A 42 -11.05 -5.15 -12.81
N THR A 43 -10.12 -4.24 -13.06
CA THR A 43 -9.82 -3.64 -14.36
C THR A 43 -8.32 -3.69 -14.58
N GLN A 44 -7.87 -3.16 -15.72
CA GLN A 44 -6.44 -2.97 -15.98
C GLN A 44 -5.77 -1.96 -15.02
N ASN A 45 -6.55 -1.08 -14.38
CA ASN A 45 -6.02 0.02 -13.55
C ASN A 45 -6.21 -0.25 -12.04
N LEU A 46 -7.22 -1.05 -11.68
CA LEU A 46 -7.65 -1.18 -10.30
C LEU A 46 -8.17 -2.59 -10.00
N ILE A 47 -7.72 -3.16 -8.89
CA ILE A 47 -8.28 -4.37 -8.28
C ILE A 47 -8.83 -3.99 -6.90
N ILE A 48 -9.99 -4.53 -6.53
CA ILE A 48 -10.53 -4.36 -5.18
C ILE A 48 -10.88 -5.72 -4.61
N GLN A 49 -10.33 -6.01 -3.43
CA GLN A 49 -10.56 -7.25 -2.69
C GLN A 49 -11.20 -6.91 -1.35
N LYS A 50 -12.25 -7.64 -0.98
CA LYS A 50 -12.87 -7.52 0.34
C LYS A 50 -12.11 -8.39 1.33
N ILE A 51 -11.64 -7.79 2.41
CA ILE A 51 -10.83 -8.47 3.44
C ILE A 51 -11.70 -8.88 4.63
N SER A 52 -12.68 -8.06 4.97
CA SER A 52 -13.62 -8.27 6.07
C SER A 52 -14.98 -7.63 5.76
N ASN A 53 -15.88 -7.55 6.74
CA ASN A 53 -17.17 -6.88 6.57
C ASN A 53 -17.06 -5.40 6.24
N HIS A 54 -16.06 -4.70 6.79
CA HIS A 54 -15.91 -3.25 6.65
C HIS A 54 -14.63 -2.85 5.91
N THR A 55 -13.66 -3.75 5.75
CA THR A 55 -12.34 -3.42 5.22
C THR A 55 -12.11 -4.09 3.86
N TYR A 56 -11.62 -3.29 2.92
CA TYR A 56 -11.24 -3.70 1.58
C TYR A 56 -9.81 -3.20 1.31
N THR A 57 -9.07 -3.91 0.47
CA THR A 57 -7.86 -3.36 -0.15
C THR A 57 -8.18 -2.97 -1.58
N HIS A 58 -7.69 -1.81 -2.01
CA HIS A 58 -7.61 -1.45 -3.42
C HIS A 58 -6.16 -1.58 -3.88
N ILE A 59 -5.94 -2.02 -5.10
CA ILE A 59 -4.61 -2.26 -5.66
C ILE A 59 -4.57 -1.59 -7.02
N SER A 60 -3.63 -0.67 -7.19
CA SER A 60 -3.34 0.01 -8.45
C SER A 60 -1.90 -0.27 -8.89
N PHE A 61 -1.51 0.22 -10.06
CA PHE A 61 -0.22 -0.13 -10.65
C PHE A 61 0.59 1.13 -11.00
N LEU A 62 1.73 1.29 -10.34
CA LEU A 62 2.67 2.35 -10.61
C LEU A 62 3.78 1.86 -11.54
N LYS A 63 3.94 2.51 -12.69
CA LYS A 63 5.10 2.27 -13.57
C LYS A 63 6.31 3.03 -13.04
N THR A 64 7.34 2.28 -12.68
CA THR A 64 8.63 2.79 -12.20
C THR A 64 9.75 2.39 -13.16
N ILE A 65 10.85 3.15 -13.15
CA ILE A 65 12.04 2.85 -13.97
C ILE A 65 12.76 1.61 -13.42
N ASP A 66 12.99 1.57 -12.11
CA ASP A 66 13.86 0.55 -11.49
C ASP A 66 13.12 -0.74 -11.09
N PHE A 67 11.80 -0.68 -10.89
CA PHE A 67 11.01 -1.81 -10.38
C PHE A 67 9.86 -2.23 -11.32
N GLY A 68 9.78 -1.65 -12.52
CA GLY A 68 8.76 -1.97 -13.51
C GLY A 68 7.35 -1.57 -13.04
N ASN A 69 6.35 -2.41 -13.33
CA ASN A 69 4.96 -2.17 -12.95
C ASN A 69 4.68 -2.69 -11.54
N VAL A 70 4.70 -1.81 -10.55
CA VAL A 70 4.62 -2.13 -9.12
C VAL A 70 3.17 -2.05 -8.66
N ALA A 71 2.68 -3.10 -8.00
CA ALA A 71 1.37 -3.08 -7.35
C ALA A 71 1.42 -2.23 -6.07
N CYS A 72 0.50 -1.27 -5.95
CA CYS A 72 0.39 -0.33 -4.84
C CYS A 72 -0.97 -0.52 -4.17
N ASN A 73 -0.94 -0.91 -2.90
CA ASN A 73 -2.12 -1.14 -2.09
C ASN A 73 -2.56 0.15 -1.41
N GLY A 74 -3.87 0.32 -1.26
CA GLY A 74 -4.45 1.17 -0.22
C GLY A 74 -5.65 0.49 0.43
N MET A 75 -6.23 1.13 1.43
CA MET A 75 -7.31 0.55 2.25
C MET A 75 -8.59 1.35 2.10
N ILE A 76 -9.73 0.67 1.99
CA ILE A 76 -11.07 1.26 2.08
C ILE A 76 -11.72 0.73 3.35
N VAL A 77 -12.22 1.62 4.19
CA VAL A 77 -13.05 1.28 5.35
C VAL A 77 -14.46 1.78 5.09
N VAL A 78 -15.47 0.90 5.19
CA VAL A 78 -16.88 1.24 4.98
C VAL A 78 -17.71 0.91 6.21
N ASN A 79 -18.63 1.80 6.57
CA ASN A 79 -19.64 1.55 7.59
C ASN A 79 -20.86 2.44 7.34
N GLN A 80 -22.07 1.88 7.40
CA GLN A 80 -23.33 2.63 7.26
C GLN A 80 -23.34 3.62 6.08
N ASN A 81 -23.00 3.14 4.87
CA ASN A 81 -22.94 3.95 3.65
C ASN A 81 -21.95 5.14 3.69
N GLU A 82 -20.98 5.13 4.60
CA GLU A 82 -19.86 6.06 4.63
C GLU A 82 -18.55 5.30 4.42
N ALA A 83 -17.57 5.94 3.78
CA ALA A 83 -16.27 5.35 3.50
C ALA A 83 -15.11 6.28 3.83
N ILE A 84 -14.02 5.72 4.34
CA ILE A 84 -12.69 6.34 4.40
C ILE A 84 -11.78 5.58 3.44
N ILE A 85 -10.95 6.30 2.71
CA ILE A 85 -9.94 5.70 1.84
C ILE A 85 -8.56 6.14 2.36
N PHE A 86 -7.66 5.18 2.50
CA PHE A 86 -6.24 5.41 2.68
C PHE A 86 -5.53 5.15 1.37
N ASP A 87 -4.65 6.10 1.02
CA ASP A 87 -3.89 6.19 -0.23
C ASP A 87 -4.75 6.23 -1.51
N THR A 88 -4.35 7.08 -2.45
CA THR A 88 -4.94 7.12 -3.77
C THR A 88 -4.27 6.08 -4.67
N PRO A 89 -4.95 5.56 -5.69
CA PRO A 89 -4.26 4.98 -6.84
C PRO A 89 -3.21 5.93 -7.40
N SER A 90 -2.17 5.39 -8.04
CA SER A 90 -1.01 6.18 -8.47
C SER A 90 -1.26 7.18 -9.61
N ASP A 91 -2.47 7.20 -10.17
CA ASP A 91 -2.89 8.15 -11.20
C ASP A 91 -4.39 8.53 -11.10
N ASN A 92 -4.77 9.55 -11.86
CA ASN A 92 -6.14 10.08 -11.87
C ASN A 92 -7.17 9.10 -12.47
N LYS A 93 -6.78 8.15 -13.32
CA LYS A 93 -7.71 7.19 -13.93
C LYS A 93 -8.09 6.12 -12.91
N GLY A 94 -7.10 5.52 -12.25
CA GLY A 94 -7.32 4.59 -11.15
C GLY A 94 -8.10 5.25 -10.00
N ALA A 95 -7.77 6.50 -9.67
CA ALA A 95 -8.49 7.24 -8.64
C ALA A 95 -9.96 7.47 -9.00
N GLU A 96 -10.27 7.82 -10.25
CA GLU A 96 -11.65 7.96 -10.72
C GLU A 96 -12.40 6.64 -10.67
N GLU A 97 -11.77 5.53 -11.08
CA GLU A 97 -12.36 4.20 -10.98
C GLU A 97 -12.66 3.82 -9.52
N LEU A 98 -11.72 4.10 -8.60
CA LEU A 98 -11.90 3.84 -7.16
C LEU A 98 -13.06 4.66 -6.58
N ILE A 99 -13.10 5.97 -6.86
CA ILE A 99 -14.19 6.85 -6.41
C ILE A 99 -15.53 6.34 -6.94
N ASN A 100 -15.58 5.97 -8.22
CA ASN A 100 -16.79 5.44 -8.84
C ASN A 100 -17.20 4.10 -8.22
N TYR A 101 -16.27 3.19 -7.94
CA TYR A 101 -16.59 1.93 -7.28
C TYR A 101 -17.20 2.17 -5.90
N VAL A 102 -16.58 3.01 -5.07
CA VAL A 102 -17.08 3.26 -3.70
C VAL A 102 -18.43 3.97 -3.72
N THR A 103 -18.62 4.97 -4.59
CA THR A 103 -19.86 5.76 -4.64
C THR A 103 -21.00 5.05 -5.38
N LYS A 104 -20.72 4.36 -6.49
CA LYS A 104 -21.73 3.75 -7.35
C LYS A 104 -21.96 2.27 -7.08
N THR A 105 -20.94 1.51 -6.66
CA THR A 105 -21.08 0.08 -6.37
C THR A 105 -21.36 -0.14 -4.89
N LEU A 106 -20.49 0.37 -4.01
CA LEU A 106 -20.70 0.24 -2.56
C LEU A 106 -21.77 1.19 -2.01
N LYS A 107 -22.27 2.12 -2.84
CA LYS A 107 -23.27 3.12 -2.45
C LYS A 107 -22.86 3.87 -1.18
N CYS A 108 -21.58 4.19 -1.08
CA CYS A 108 -20.99 4.86 0.07
C CYS A 108 -20.60 6.30 -0.26
N LYS A 109 -20.84 7.23 0.67
CA LYS A 109 -20.26 8.57 0.66
C LYS A 109 -18.82 8.50 1.16
N ILE A 110 -17.86 8.89 0.32
CA ILE A 110 -16.47 9.01 0.75
C ILE A 110 -16.34 10.26 1.64
N LYS A 111 -15.99 10.06 2.90
CA LYS A 111 -15.88 11.11 3.92
C LYS A 111 -14.50 11.73 3.97
N ALA A 112 -13.46 10.96 3.62
CA ALA A 112 -12.09 11.45 3.53
C ALA A 112 -11.23 10.52 2.65
N ILE A 113 -10.20 11.12 2.05
CA ILE A 113 -9.01 10.44 1.52
C ILE A 113 -7.81 10.81 2.41
N ILE A 114 -7.04 9.81 2.82
CA ILE A 114 -5.92 9.97 3.77
C ILE A 114 -4.65 9.37 3.15
N PRO A 115 -3.81 10.19 2.47
CA PRO A 115 -2.50 9.75 2.04
C PRO A 115 -1.61 9.45 3.26
N THR A 116 -0.91 8.32 3.21
CA THR A 116 -0.07 7.85 4.31
C THR A 116 1.33 8.46 4.30
N HIS A 117 1.81 8.88 3.13
CA HIS A 117 3.02 9.67 2.96
C HIS A 117 3.01 10.42 1.63
N PHE A 118 4.08 11.19 1.35
CA PHE A 118 4.13 12.11 0.20
C PHE A 118 4.41 11.47 -1.17
N HIS A 119 4.71 10.16 -1.25
CA HIS A 119 5.04 9.49 -2.53
C HIS A 119 3.82 9.32 -3.44
N ASN A 120 4.08 9.12 -4.73
CA ASN A 120 3.06 9.14 -5.78
C ASN A 120 2.05 7.98 -5.68
N ASP A 121 2.43 6.85 -5.10
CA ASP A 121 1.51 5.74 -4.78
C ASP A 121 0.52 6.07 -3.64
N CYS A 122 0.65 7.24 -3.00
CA CYS A 122 -0.26 7.73 -1.97
C CYS A 122 -1.06 8.97 -2.39
N VAL A 123 -0.45 9.83 -3.22
CA VAL A 123 -1.02 11.13 -3.61
C VAL A 123 -1.24 11.31 -5.12
N GLY A 124 -0.81 10.36 -5.96
CA GLY A 124 -0.78 10.52 -7.42
C GLY A 124 -2.15 10.74 -8.06
N GLY A 125 -3.22 10.26 -7.40
CA GLY A 125 -4.61 10.45 -7.82
C GLY A 125 -5.36 11.53 -7.03
N LEU A 126 -4.70 12.27 -6.14
CA LEU A 126 -5.37 13.15 -5.17
C LEU A 126 -6.14 14.30 -5.84
N GLU A 127 -5.69 14.77 -6.99
CA GLU A 127 -6.39 15.80 -7.74
C GLU A 127 -7.77 15.35 -8.21
N LYS A 128 -7.91 14.07 -8.58
CA LYS A 128 -9.22 13.50 -8.91
C LYS A 128 -10.17 13.49 -7.71
N PHE A 129 -9.68 13.26 -6.50
CA PHE A 129 -10.49 13.36 -5.28
C PHE A 129 -10.96 14.81 -5.03
N ASN A 130 -10.12 15.81 -5.32
CA ASN A 130 -10.48 17.23 -5.23
C ASN A 130 -11.61 17.62 -6.19
N GLU A 131 -11.58 17.14 -7.43
CA GLU A 131 -12.64 17.36 -8.42
C GLU A 131 -14.00 16.85 -7.93
N TYR A 132 -14.01 15.70 -7.23
CA TYR A 132 -15.21 15.12 -6.60
C TYR A 132 -15.55 15.74 -5.24
N LYS A 133 -14.83 16.79 -4.81
CA LYS A 133 -15.03 17.51 -3.54
C LYS A 133 -14.91 16.61 -2.31
N ILE A 134 -14.04 15.59 -2.38
CA ILE A 134 -13.74 14.71 -1.25
C ILE A 134 -12.59 15.35 -0.46
N PRO A 135 -12.76 15.59 0.86
CA PRO A 135 -11.72 16.26 1.63
C PRO A 135 -10.52 15.33 1.89
N ALA A 136 -9.32 15.88 1.68
CA ALA A 136 -8.08 15.21 2.01
C ALA A 136 -7.61 15.57 3.43
N TYR A 137 -7.05 14.60 4.14
CA TYR A 137 -6.40 14.80 5.44
C TYR A 137 -5.02 14.14 5.40
N ALA A 138 -3.97 14.87 5.78
CA ALA A 138 -2.61 14.34 5.85
C ALA A 138 -1.87 14.92 7.04
N SER A 139 -0.77 14.25 7.42
CA SER A 139 0.07 14.77 8.49
C SER A 139 0.70 16.11 8.10
N ALA A 140 0.98 16.97 9.08
CA ALA A 140 1.69 18.23 8.85
C ALA A 140 3.02 18.01 8.13
N LYS A 141 3.73 16.91 8.45
CA LYS A 141 4.97 16.50 7.78
C LYS A 141 4.76 16.11 6.32
N THR A 142 3.66 15.42 6.00
CA THR A 142 3.33 15.08 4.61
C THR A 142 3.08 16.35 3.80
N ILE A 143 2.32 17.30 4.34
CA ILE A 143 2.07 18.59 3.68
C ILE A 143 3.38 19.38 3.49
N GLU A 144 4.28 19.36 4.48
CA GLU A 144 5.61 19.96 4.38
C GLU A 144 6.42 19.35 3.22
N LEU A 145 6.52 18.02 3.15
CA LEU A 145 7.28 17.33 2.10
C LEU A 145 6.66 17.52 0.72
N LEU A 146 5.33 17.48 0.59
CA LEU A 146 4.65 17.78 -0.67
C LEU A 146 5.04 19.18 -1.20
N ASN A 147 5.06 20.18 -0.32
CA ASN A 147 5.48 21.54 -0.69
C ASN A 147 6.96 21.60 -1.08
N GLN A 148 7.86 20.92 -0.34
CA GLN A 148 9.30 20.86 -0.65
C GLN A 148 9.56 20.22 -2.02
N HIS A 149 8.78 19.22 -2.40
CA HIS A 149 8.85 18.56 -3.71
C HIS A 149 8.03 19.28 -4.81
N GLY A 150 7.45 20.45 -4.52
CA GLY A 150 6.70 21.25 -5.49
C GLY A 150 5.36 20.64 -5.91
N LEU A 151 4.85 19.66 -5.19
CA LEU A 151 3.56 19.02 -5.44
C LEU A 151 2.44 19.91 -4.90
N LYS A 152 1.64 20.48 -5.82
CA LYS A 152 0.52 21.37 -5.50
C LYS A 152 -0.79 20.76 -5.99
N PHE A 153 -1.81 20.86 -5.15
CA PHE A 153 -3.16 20.37 -5.42
C PHE A 153 -4.14 21.54 -5.50
N SER A 154 -5.25 21.38 -6.24
CA SER A 154 -6.23 22.46 -6.44
C SER A 154 -7.02 22.83 -5.17
N LYS A 155 -7.03 21.95 -4.17
CA LYS A 155 -7.65 22.16 -2.86
C LYS A 155 -6.64 21.98 -1.73
N PRO A 156 -6.79 22.73 -0.62
CA PRO A 156 -5.95 22.53 0.54
C PRO A 156 -6.19 21.16 1.16
N ILE A 157 -5.12 20.55 1.64
CA ILE A 157 -5.16 19.32 2.45
C ILE A 157 -5.33 19.74 3.91
N ASN A 158 -6.28 19.12 4.62
CA ASN A 158 -6.45 19.37 6.05
C ASN A 158 -5.29 18.73 6.82
N SER A 159 -4.65 19.51 7.69
CA SER A 159 -3.49 19.05 8.46
C SER A 159 -3.89 18.44 9.79
N PHE A 160 -3.11 17.47 10.26
CA PHE A 160 -3.06 17.04 11.65
C PHE A 160 -1.62 16.73 12.05
N ASP A 161 -1.32 16.76 13.35
CA ASP A 161 0.06 16.55 13.81
C ASP A 161 0.42 15.07 13.96
N LYS A 162 -0.09 14.42 15.02
CA LYS A 162 0.29 13.04 15.38
C LYS A 162 -0.81 12.02 15.17
N GLU A 163 -2.05 12.42 15.44
CA GLU A 163 -3.20 11.53 15.37
C GLU A 163 -4.38 12.28 14.76
N PHE A 164 -5.15 11.57 13.96
CA PHE A 164 -6.40 12.01 13.40
C PHE A 164 -7.44 10.91 13.56
N SER A 165 -8.68 11.29 13.85
CA SER A 165 -9.79 10.34 13.83
C SER A 165 -11.00 10.93 13.15
N ILE A 166 -11.73 10.08 12.45
CA ILE A 166 -12.96 10.44 11.75
C ILE A 166 -14.02 9.37 11.98
N LYS A 167 -15.27 9.82 12.16
CA LYS A 167 -16.41 8.93 12.31
C LYS A 167 -16.93 8.49 10.93
N ILE A 168 -17.26 7.21 10.84
CA ILE A 168 -18.10 6.63 9.78
C ILE A 168 -19.29 5.93 10.45
N GLY A 169 -20.48 6.49 10.30
CA GLY A 169 -21.63 6.12 11.11
C GLY A 169 -21.34 6.26 12.62
N HIS A 170 -21.51 5.17 13.36
CA HIS A 170 -21.20 5.09 14.80
C HIS A 170 -19.77 4.61 15.13
N LYS A 171 -18.96 4.25 14.12
CA LYS A 171 -17.59 3.73 14.29
C LYS A 171 -16.56 4.83 14.03
N LYS A 172 -15.32 4.62 14.47
CA LYS A 172 -14.19 5.55 14.26
C LYS A 172 -13.06 4.87 13.48
N VAL A 173 -12.46 5.62 12.57
CA VAL A 173 -11.22 5.29 11.86
C VAL A 173 -10.13 6.24 12.33
N TYR A 174 -8.91 5.73 12.50
CA TYR A 174 -7.76 6.46 13.02
C TYR A 174 -6.63 6.51 11.99
N ALA A 175 -5.88 7.59 12.01
CA ALA A 175 -4.61 7.72 11.30
C ALA A 175 -3.57 8.26 12.29
N ALA A 176 -2.40 7.63 12.38
CA ALA A 176 -1.44 7.92 13.44
C ALA A 176 0.02 7.81 12.99
N TYR A 177 0.84 8.75 13.47
CA TYR A 177 2.28 8.78 13.27
C TYR A 177 3.03 8.12 14.43
N PHE A 178 3.83 7.09 14.13
CA PHE A 178 4.62 6.35 15.15
C PHE A 178 6.12 6.65 15.13
N GLY A 179 6.60 7.33 14.08
CA GLY A 179 8.02 7.57 13.85
C GLY A 179 8.39 7.45 12.37
N GLU A 180 9.65 7.79 12.05
CA GLU A 180 10.18 7.67 10.70
C GLU A 180 10.49 6.21 10.35
N GLY A 181 10.40 5.87 9.06
CA GLY A 181 10.72 4.55 8.54
C GLY A 181 10.92 4.59 7.02
N HIS A 182 9.90 4.20 6.25
CA HIS A 182 9.92 4.32 4.78
C HIS A 182 10.11 5.76 4.32
N THR A 183 9.46 6.69 5.03
CA THR A 183 9.71 8.12 4.90
C THR A 183 9.70 8.78 6.29
N ARG A 184 9.98 10.08 6.33
CA ARG A 184 9.96 10.87 7.57
C ARG A 184 8.54 11.21 8.05
N ASP A 185 7.56 11.12 7.14
CA ASP A 185 6.16 11.51 7.34
C ASP A 185 5.17 10.33 7.38
N ASN A 186 5.63 9.09 7.15
CA ASN A 186 4.73 7.94 7.07
C ASN A 186 3.80 7.81 8.30
N ILE A 187 2.52 7.55 8.06
CA ILE A 187 1.55 7.21 9.09
C ILE A 187 0.94 5.83 8.82
N ILE A 188 0.22 5.29 9.80
CA ILE A 188 -0.63 4.11 9.61
C ILE A 188 -2.10 4.50 9.71
N GLY A 189 -2.96 3.71 9.07
CA GLY A 189 -4.41 3.72 9.27
C GLY A 189 -4.82 2.58 10.20
N TYR A 190 -5.77 2.81 11.12
CA TYR A 190 -6.30 1.78 12.01
C TYR A 190 -7.83 1.84 12.09
N PHE A 191 -8.46 0.67 11.95
CA PHE A 191 -9.88 0.49 12.14
C PHE A 191 -10.15 -0.58 13.22
N PRO A 192 -10.62 -0.18 14.42
CA PRO A 192 -10.73 -1.09 15.56
C PRO A 192 -11.73 -2.22 15.38
N GLU A 193 -12.84 -1.98 14.68
CA GLU A 193 -13.93 -2.97 14.56
C GLU A 193 -13.46 -4.29 13.93
N ASP A 194 -12.55 -4.20 12.97
CA ASP A 194 -12.00 -5.35 12.26
C ASP A 194 -10.60 -5.73 12.76
N ASN A 195 -10.08 -5.04 13.78
CA ASN A 195 -8.66 -5.07 14.17
C ASN A 195 -7.74 -4.91 12.94
N ALA A 196 -8.07 -3.97 12.04
CA ALA A 196 -7.39 -3.82 10.75
C ALA A 196 -6.45 -2.62 10.75
N ILE A 197 -5.23 -2.83 10.25
CA ILE A 197 -4.18 -1.83 10.08
C ILE A 197 -3.83 -1.74 8.60
N PHE A 198 -3.84 -0.52 8.09
CA PHE A 198 -3.11 -0.19 6.88
C PHE A 198 -1.75 0.37 7.26
N GLY A 199 -0.72 -0.44 7.02
CA GLY A 199 0.66 -0.11 7.37
C GLY A 199 1.35 0.78 6.33
N GLY A 200 0.77 0.92 5.13
CA GLY A 200 1.42 1.61 4.02
C GLY A 200 2.80 1.05 3.73
N CYS A 201 3.65 1.84 3.07
CA CYS A 201 4.99 1.42 2.67
C CYS A 201 5.97 1.20 3.84
N LEU A 202 5.58 1.62 5.06
CA LEU A 202 6.28 1.36 6.31
C LEU A 202 6.28 -0.14 6.67
N ILE A 203 5.24 -0.89 6.30
CA ILE A 203 5.16 -2.33 6.54
C ILE A 203 5.45 -3.08 5.24
N LYS A 204 6.32 -4.10 5.31
CA LYS A 204 6.67 -4.96 4.19
C LYS A 204 5.89 -6.27 4.27
N GLU A 205 5.48 -6.80 3.11
CA GLU A 205 4.96 -8.17 3.03
C GLU A 205 6.05 -9.19 3.40
N SER A 206 5.62 -10.38 3.81
CA SER A 206 6.53 -11.50 4.07
C SER A 206 7.33 -11.88 2.81
N GLY A 207 8.65 -11.89 2.93
CA GLY A 207 9.56 -12.25 1.84
C GLY A 207 10.01 -11.08 0.96
N ALA A 208 9.48 -9.86 1.17
CA ALA A 208 9.88 -8.69 0.40
C ALA A 208 11.32 -8.22 0.69
N SER A 209 11.97 -7.65 -0.32
CA SER A 209 13.21 -6.90 -0.12
C SER A 209 12.95 -5.57 0.60
N LYS A 210 14.01 -4.83 0.93
CA LYS A 210 13.90 -3.50 1.54
C LYS A 210 13.17 -2.48 0.65
N GLY A 211 13.17 -2.68 -0.67
CA GLY A 211 12.57 -1.77 -1.63
C GLY A 211 13.35 -0.45 -1.76
N PHE A 212 12.64 0.62 -2.12
CA PHE A 212 13.21 1.97 -2.23
C PHE A 212 13.53 2.57 -0.87
N LEU A 213 14.75 3.09 -0.70
CA LEU A 213 15.25 3.65 0.57
C LEU A 213 15.68 5.12 0.47
N GLY A 214 15.44 5.79 -0.67
CA GLY A 214 15.97 7.14 -0.93
C GLY A 214 15.52 8.18 0.09
N ASP A 215 14.31 8.04 0.62
CA ASP A 215 13.72 8.92 1.63
C ASP A 215 13.58 8.26 3.01
N ALA A 216 14.15 7.06 3.17
CA ALA A 216 13.95 6.24 4.35
C ALA A 216 14.87 6.63 5.50
N ASN A 217 14.35 6.54 6.73
CA ASN A 217 15.17 6.50 7.93
C ASN A 217 15.33 5.05 8.40
N ILE A 218 16.32 4.36 7.84
CA ILE A 218 16.58 2.95 8.16
C ILE A 218 17.01 2.71 9.62
N ASN A 219 17.53 3.74 10.30
CA ASN A 219 18.00 3.63 11.68
C ASN A 219 16.84 3.56 12.68
N THR A 220 15.70 4.17 12.35
CA THR A 220 14.51 4.20 13.21
C THR A 220 13.42 3.23 12.77
N TRP A 221 13.47 2.72 11.54
CA TRP A 221 12.38 1.96 10.93
C TRP A 221 11.93 0.76 11.79
N SER A 222 12.87 -0.11 12.20
CA SER A 222 12.51 -1.27 13.02
C SER A 222 11.88 -0.87 14.35
N GLU A 223 12.37 0.19 15.00
CA GLU A 223 11.83 0.70 16.25
C GLU A 223 10.44 1.32 16.09
N THR A 224 10.20 2.05 15.01
CA THR A 224 8.87 2.56 14.65
C THR A 224 7.86 1.42 14.52
N VAL A 225 8.24 0.32 13.86
CA VAL A 225 7.34 -0.85 13.70
C VAL A 225 7.16 -1.60 15.02
N ARG A 226 8.16 -1.66 15.90
CA ARG A 226 8.00 -2.21 17.27
C ARG A 226 6.93 -1.45 18.06
N LYS A 227 6.91 -0.11 17.99
CA LYS A 227 5.89 0.71 18.66
C LYS A 227 4.48 0.41 18.12
N ILE A 228 4.33 0.24 16.81
CA ILE A 228 3.05 -0.15 16.19
C ILE A 228 2.61 -1.51 16.72
N LYS A 229 3.50 -2.52 16.71
CA LYS A 229 3.20 -3.87 17.21
C LYS A 229 2.82 -3.85 18.70
N GLN A 230 3.51 -3.07 19.52
CA GLN A 230 3.18 -2.92 20.94
C GLN A 230 1.83 -2.25 21.18
N THR A 231 1.46 -1.29 20.32
CA THR A 231 0.18 -0.58 20.40
C THR A 231 -0.99 -1.44 19.92
N TYR A 232 -0.74 -2.28 18.91
CA TYR A 232 -1.76 -3.13 18.29
C TYR A 232 -1.34 -4.61 18.24
N PRO A 233 -1.15 -5.26 19.40
CA PRO A 233 -0.68 -6.65 19.46
C PRO A 233 -1.70 -7.65 18.90
N GLU A 234 -2.98 -7.28 18.90
CA GLU A 234 -4.10 -8.11 18.44
C GLU A 234 -4.58 -7.75 17.03
N ALA A 235 -3.75 -7.08 16.22
CA ALA A 235 -4.09 -6.76 14.83
C ALA A 235 -4.31 -8.07 14.04
N LYS A 236 -5.48 -8.18 13.38
CA LYS A 236 -5.84 -9.38 12.60
C LYS A 236 -5.56 -9.21 11.12
N ILE A 237 -5.68 -7.97 10.64
CA ILE A 237 -5.48 -7.60 9.25
C ILE A 237 -4.41 -6.53 9.23
N VAL A 238 -3.32 -6.79 8.51
CA VAL A 238 -2.21 -5.86 8.29
C VAL A 238 -1.98 -5.79 6.79
N ILE A 239 -2.32 -4.65 6.20
CA ILE A 239 -2.18 -4.39 4.76
C ILE A 239 -0.90 -3.57 4.54
N PRO A 240 0.16 -4.12 3.90
CA PRO A 240 1.35 -3.37 3.53
C PRO A 240 1.07 -2.49 2.31
N GLY A 241 1.93 -1.51 2.04
CA GLY A 241 1.82 -0.63 0.86
C GLY A 241 2.05 -1.37 -0.47
N HIS A 242 2.77 -2.49 -0.44
CA HIS A 242 2.96 -3.38 -1.59
C HIS A 242 2.86 -4.83 -1.17
N GLY A 243 2.28 -5.65 -2.04
CA GLY A 243 2.24 -7.10 -1.87
C GLY A 243 1.05 -7.60 -1.05
N LYS A 244 1.17 -8.80 -0.51
CA LYS A 244 0.08 -9.51 0.17
C LYS A 244 -0.09 -9.02 1.61
N TRP A 245 -1.35 -8.78 2.00
CA TRP A 245 -1.72 -8.55 3.39
C TRP A 245 -1.63 -9.83 4.24
N GLY A 246 -1.50 -9.65 5.55
CA GLY A 246 -1.43 -10.74 6.52
C GLY A 246 -1.90 -10.30 7.89
N GLY A 247 -1.31 -10.86 8.95
CA GLY A 247 -1.50 -10.44 10.33
C GLY A 247 -0.25 -9.78 10.93
N THR A 248 -0.10 -9.88 12.24
CA THR A 248 1.03 -9.31 12.99
C THR A 248 2.40 -9.85 12.59
N GLU A 249 2.47 -10.97 11.89
CA GLU A 249 3.73 -11.53 11.38
C GLU A 249 4.43 -10.58 10.39
N LEU A 250 3.68 -9.69 9.71
CA LEU A 250 4.26 -8.65 8.86
C LEU A 250 5.05 -7.61 9.67
N PHE A 251 4.63 -7.33 10.92
CA PHE A 251 5.41 -6.47 11.81
C PHE A 251 6.73 -7.14 12.17
N ASP A 252 6.70 -8.42 12.57
CA ASP A 252 7.91 -9.17 12.92
C ASP A 252 8.88 -9.28 11.74
N TYR A 253 8.34 -9.54 10.55
CA TYR A 253 9.11 -9.57 9.33
C TYR A 253 9.80 -8.23 9.06
N THR A 254 9.04 -7.14 9.09
CA THR A 254 9.55 -5.79 8.82
C THR A 254 10.57 -5.36 9.86
N ILE A 255 10.32 -5.63 11.16
CA ILE A 255 11.28 -5.36 12.24
C ILE A 255 12.60 -6.07 11.96
N LYS A 256 12.56 -7.37 11.63
CA LYS A 256 13.76 -8.16 11.33
C LYS A 256 14.50 -7.64 10.10
N LEU A 257 13.78 -7.24 9.06
CA LEU A 257 14.37 -6.75 7.80
C LEU A 257 15.19 -5.46 8.00
N PHE A 258 14.78 -4.62 8.96
CA PHE A 258 15.43 -3.34 9.29
C PHE A 258 16.12 -3.34 10.67
N ASP A 259 16.40 -4.52 11.23
CA ASP A 259 17.18 -4.65 12.46
C ASP A 259 18.68 -4.60 12.14
N LEU A 260 19.28 -3.41 12.28
CA LEU A 260 20.70 -3.19 12.01
C LEU A 260 21.63 -3.78 13.09
N THR A 261 21.08 -4.28 14.20
CA THR A 261 21.87 -4.95 15.25
C THR A 261 22.19 -6.41 14.91
N LYS A 262 21.53 -6.96 13.88
CA LYS A 262 21.65 -8.35 13.43
C LYS A 262 22.27 -8.49 12.05
N THR A 263 23.16 -7.58 11.65
CA THR A 263 24.03 -7.83 10.50
C THR A 263 25.07 -8.89 10.86
N PRO A 264 25.24 -9.98 10.06
CA PRO A 264 26.40 -10.85 10.17
C PRO A 264 27.70 -10.10 9.89
#